data_AF-A0A7T1MLF0-F1
#
_entry.id   AF-A0A7T1MLF0-F1
#
_cell.length_a   1.000
_cell.length_b   1.000
_cell.length_c   1.000
_cell.angle_alpha   90.00
_cell.angle_beta   90.00
_cell.angle_gamma   90.00
#
_symmetry.space_group_name_H-M   'P 1'
#
loop_
_entity.id
_entity.type
_entity.pdbx_description
1 polymer ?
#
loop_
_entity_poly.entity_id
_entity_poly.type
_entity_poly.pdbx_seq_one_letter_code
_entity_poly.pdbx_strand_id
1 'polypeptide(L)'
;MRRVLSLQEISQNVLEEFARYVIANHNKKEPTLTTAAIKKAVYDHFGVGEKRTVANLRKSSRFLMETEGMEIPALSSSEGWKALYREFIGYLPSEEYQAGYGCINGVNIFQYFKPWRVFGLDPEKATQQDKKDAYYRLSKIYHPDNKETGDGRIFDLINNMYASITAEA
;
A
#
# COMPACT_ATOMS: atom_id res chain seq x y z
N MET A 1 28.12 3.78 -30.01
CA MET A 1 26.96 3.58 -29.12
C MET A 1 26.24 4.92 -28.95
N ARG A 2 24.99 5.03 -29.40
CA ARG A 2 24.11 6.17 -29.08
C ARG A 2 23.37 5.84 -27.79
N ARG A 3 23.44 6.74 -26.79
CA ARG A 3 22.40 7.08 -25.79
C ARG A 3 23.06 7.66 -24.53
N VAL A 4 23.01 8.98 -24.38
CA VAL A 4 22.58 9.62 -23.13
C VAL A 4 21.69 10.78 -23.55
N LEU A 5 20.52 10.83 -22.90
CA LEU A 5 19.43 11.75 -23.15
C LEU A 5 19.87 13.21 -23.00
N SER A 6 19.20 14.08 -23.74
CA SER A 6 19.28 15.54 -23.61
C SER A 6 19.22 15.96 -22.15
N LEU A 7 20.35 16.43 -21.61
CA LEU A 7 20.41 17.14 -20.34
C LEU A 7 19.55 18.40 -20.50
N GLN A 8 18.35 18.40 -19.90
CA GLN A 8 17.74 19.67 -19.55
C GLN A 8 18.73 20.36 -18.59
N GLU A 9 19.12 21.59 -18.90
CA GLU A 9 19.95 22.41 -18.03
C GLU A 9 19.18 22.63 -16.71
N ILE A 10 19.40 21.74 -15.73
CA ILE A 10 18.85 21.92 -14.39
C ILE A 10 19.53 23.16 -13.84
N SER A 11 18.76 24.24 -13.68
CA SER A 11 19.31 25.51 -13.21
C SER A 11 19.98 25.33 -11.84
N GLN A 12 21.09 26.03 -11.64
CA GLN A 12 21.81 26.04 -10.36
C GLN A 12 20.89 26.38 -9.17
N ASN A 13 19.90 27.25 -9.39
CA ASN A 13 18.92 27.62 -8.38
C ASN A 13 18.06 26.41 -7.93
N VAL A 14 17.60 25.58 -8.86
CA VAL A 14 16.83 24.36 -8.55
C VAL A 14 17.66 23.37 -7.73
N LEU A 15 18.95 23.22 -8.07
CA LEU A 15 19.86 22.36 -7.29
C LEU A 15 20.13 22.92 -5.89
N GLU A 16 20.25 24.24 -5.75
CA GLU A 16 20.45 24.89 -4.45
C GLU A 16 19.21 24.79 -3.56
N GLU A 17 18.02 25.02 -4.11
CA GLU A 17 16.75 24.83 -3.41
C GLU A 17 16.59 23.37 -2.95
N PHE A 18 16.90 22.41 -3.81
CA PHE A 18 16.89 20.99 -3.45
C PHE A 18 17.89 20.68 -2.33
N ALA A 19 19.13 21.17 -2.42
CA ALA A 19 20.15 20.95 -1.40
C ALA A 19 19.73 21.54 -0.04
N ARG A 20 19.18 22.77 -0.03
CA ARG A 20 18.63 23.40 1.17
C ARG A 20 17.47 22.60 1.75
N TYR A 21 16.58 22.09 0.90
CA TYR A 21 15.50 21.21 1.32
C TYR A 21 16.02 19.93 1.97
N VAL A 22 17.00 19.24 1.36
CA VAL A 22 17.61 18.03 1.93
C VAL A 22 18.24 18.33 3.28
N ILE A 23 19.06 19.39 3.39
CA ILE A 23 19.70 19.78 4.66
C ILE A 23 18.65 20.11 5.74
N ALA A 24 17.58 20.84 5.39
CA ALA A 24 16.54 21.20 6.36
C ALA A 24 15.71 20.00 6.84
N ASN A 25 15.66 18.91 6.08
CA ASN A 25 14.78 17.78 6.34
C ASN A 25 15.50 16.46 6.68
N HIS A 26 16.82 16.35 6.50
CA HIS A 26 17.55 15.07 6.67
C HIS A 26 17.42 14.42 8.07
N ASN A 27 17.20 15.21 9.12
CA ASN A 27 17.02 14.71 10.49
C ASN A 27 15.57 14.69 10.97
N LYS A 28 14.61 15.07 10.11
CA LYS A 28 13.20 14.99 10.50
C LYS A 28 12.80 13.52 10.53
N LYS A 29 12.42 13.03 11.71
CA LYS A 29 11.82 11.70 11.85
C LYS A 29 10.57 11.67 10.98
N GLU A 30 10.45 10.62 10.16
CA GLU A 30 9.23 10.41 9.38
C GLU A 30 8.01 10.41 10.32
N PRO A 31 6.88 10.99 9.87
CA PRO A 31 5.67 10.97 10.66
C PRO A 31 5.27 9.51 10.91
N THR A 32 5.28 9.11 12.18
CA THR A 32 4.87 7.76 12.60
C THR A 32 3.58 7.87 13.38
N LEU A 33 2.58 7.07 12.99
CA LEU A 33 1.36 6.96 13.79
C LEU A 33 1.69 6.21 15.08
N THR A 34 1.36 6.83 16.22
CA THR A 34 1.50 6.18 17.51
C THR A 34 0.54 4.99 17.61
N THR A 35 0.89 3.98 18.40
CA THR A 35 -0.02 2.83 18.64
C THR A 35 -1.36 3.27 19.21
N ALA A 36 -1.39 4.37 19.98
CA ALA A 36 -2.63 4.95 20.50
C ALA A 36 -3.51 5.52 19.37
N ALA A 37 -2.92 6.25 18.41
CA ALA A 37 -3.63 6.78 17.25
C ALA A 37 -4.18 5.66 16.35
N ILE A 38 -3.38 4.61 16.13
CA ILE A 38 -3.79 3.42 15.36
C ILE A 38 -4.99 2.75 16.03
N LYS A 39 -4.89 2.45 17.33
CA LYS A 39 -6.00 1.87 18.10
C LYS A 39 -7.24 2.74 18.04
N LYS A 40 -7.08 4.06 18.23
CA LYS A 40 -8.17 5.02 18.15
C LYS A 40 -8.88 4.95 16.80
N ALA A 41 -8.14 4.97 15.70
CA ALA A 41 -8.69 4.90 14.36
C ALA A 41 -9.44 3.58 14.11
N VAL A 42 -8.90 2.45 14.57
CA VAL A 42 -9.58 1.13 14.49
C VAL A 42 -10.89 1.15 15.28
N TYR A 43 -10.89 1.65 16.51
CA TYR A 43 -12.12 1.76 17.29
C TYR A 43 -13.16 2.69 16.62
N ASP A 44 -12.70 3.80 16.04
CA ASP A 44 -13.56 4.76 15.34
C ASP A 44 -14.19 4.12 14.08
N HIS A 45 -13.40 3.42 13.26
CA HIS A 45 -13.89 2.69 12.06
C HIS A 45 -15.00 1.71 12.41
N PHE A 46 -14.79 0.91 13.46
CA PHE A 46 -15.74 -0.10 13.91
C PHE A 46 -16.85 0.44 14.82
N GLY A 47 -16.97 1.75 14.98
CA GLY A 47 -18.05 2.39 15.75
C GLY A 47 -18.07 1.99 17.23
N VAL A 48 -16.91 1.67 17.82
CA VAL A 48 -16.84 1.34 19.25
C VAL A 48 -17.01 2.63 20.04
N GLY A 49 -18.04 2.66 20.89
CA GLY A 49 -18.34 3.82 21.74
C GLY A 49 -17.21 4.18 22.71
N GLU A 50 -17.47 5.14 23.60
CA GLU A 50 -16.47 5.76 24.47
C GLU A 50 -15.61 4.76 25.27
N LYS A 51 -16.20 3.61 25.65
CA LYS A 51 -15.48 2.50 26.30
C LYS A 51 -14.70 1.67 25.27
N ARG A 52 -13.58 2.23 24.81
CA ARG A 52 -12.67 1.62 23.82
C ARG A 52 -11.87 0.46 24.41
N THR A 53 -12.40 -0.75 24.28
CA THR A 53 -11.73 -1.99 24.74
C THR A 53 -11.80 -3.07 23.66
N VAL A 54 -10.86 -4.01 23.68
CA VAL A 54 -10.86 -5.16 22.75
C VAL A 54 -12.15 -5.97 22.89
N ALA A 55 -12.68 -6.12 24.10
CA ALA A 55 -13.94 -6.80 24.34
C ALA A 55 -15.12 -6.11 23.64
N ASN A 56 -15.18 -4.77 23.68
CA ASN A 56 -16.24 -4.02 23.00
C ASN A 56 -16.05 -3.99 21.48
N LEU A 57 -14.81 -3.98 20.99
CA LEU A 57 -14.52 -4.14 19.56
C LEU A 57 -15.03 -5.48 19.03
N ARG A 58 -14.71 -6.58 19.72
CA ARG A 58 -15.18 -7.92 19.34
C ARG A 58 -16.70 -8.10 19.42
N LYS A 59 -17.41 -7.21 20.12
CA LYS A 59 -18.87 -7.17 20.20
C LYS A 59 -19.51 -6.21 19.20
N SER A 60 -18.72 -5.38 18.52
CA SER A 60 -19.26 -4.47 17.51
C SER A 60 -19.81 -5.29 16.35
N SER A 61 -21.08 -5.01 15.99
CA SER A 61 -21.72 -5.63 14.82
C SER A 61 -20.89 -5.41 13.56
N ARG A 62 -20.35 -4.20 13.38
CA ARG A 62 -19.54 -3.87 12.21
C ARG A 62 -18.24 -4.68 12.17
N PHE A 63 -17.58 -4.85 13.31
CA PHE A 63 -16.38 -5.66 13.40
C PHE A 63 -16.68 -7.14 13.08
N LEU A 64 -17.74 -7.70 13.64
CA LEU A 64 -18.15 -9.09 13.38
C LEU A 64 -18.45 -9.33 11.90
N MET A 65 -19.15 -8.41 11.25
CA MET A 65 -19.50 -8.53 9.84
C MET A 65 -18.27 -8.38 8.93
N GLU A 66 -17.46 -7.34 9.14
CA GLU A 66 -16.30 -7.07 8.27
C GLU A 66 -15.12 -8.03 8.50
N THR A 67 -15.10 -8.75 9.63
CA THR A 67 -14.07 -9.78 9.92
C THR A 67 -14.61 -11.21 9.79
N GLU A 68 -15.83 -11.39 9.26
CA GLU A 68 -16.39 -12.72 9.03
C GLU A 68 -15.53 -13.51 8.03
N GLY A 69 -15.14 -14.74 8.40
CA GLY A 69 -14.25 -15.57 7.59
C GLY A 69 -12.76 -15.16 7.61
N MET A 70 -12.39 -14.11 8.35
CA MET A 70 -11.01 -13.66 8.50
C MET A 70 -10.34 -14.23 9.75
N GLU A 71 -9.06 -14.59 9.64
CA GLU A 71 -8.22 -14.84 10.81
C GLU A 71 -7.84 -13.49 11.46
N ILE A 72 -8.48 -13.17 12.59
CA ILE A 72 -8.25 -11.90 13.28
C ILE A 72 -6.86 -11.91 13.94
N PRO A 73 -5.99 -10.91 13.66
CA PRO A 73 -4.66 -10.82 14.26
C PRO A 73 -4.67 -10.72 15.79
N ALA A 74 -3.54 -11.03 16.42
CA ALA A 74 -3.37 -10.96 17.86
C ALA A 74 -3.39 -9.50 18.38
N LEU A 75 -4.52 -9.07 18.93
CA LEU A 75 -4.76 -7.72 19.46
C LEU A 75 -4.07 -7.41 20.81
N SER A 76 -3.30 -8.36 21.34
CA SER A 76 -2.36 -8.11 22.43
C SER A 76 -1.07 -7.43 21.95
N SER A 77 -0.76 -7.51 20.66
CA SER A 77 0.47 -6.98 20.06
C SER A 77 0.23 -5.70 19.27
N SER A 78 1.21 -4.78 19.22
CA SER A 78 1.14 -3.59 18.38
C SER A 78 1.02 -3.92 16.89
N GLU A 79 1.64 -5.01 16.44
CA GLU A 79 1.60 -5.44 15.04
C GLU A 79 0.21 -5.96 14.63
N GLY A 80 -0.51 -6.63 15.52
CA GLY A 80 -1.91 -7.01 15.27
C GLY A 80 -2.82 -5.79 15.05
N TRP A 81 -2.59 -4.70 15.78
CA TRP A 81 -3.33 -3.45 15.56
C TRP A 81 -2.97 -2.78 14.23
N LYS A 82 -1.69 -2.81 13.84
CA LYS A 82 -1.28 -2.33 12.52
C LYS A 82 -1.91 -3.17 11.42
N ALA A 83 -1.94 -4.49 11.54
CA ALA A 83 -2.57 -5.37 10.55
C ALA A 83 -4.05 -5.01 10.32
N LEU A 84 -4.83 -4.81 11.39
CA LEU A 84 -6.21 -4.31 11.25
C LEU A 84 -6.29 -2.92 10.60
N TYR A 85 -5.37 -2.03 10.94
CA TYR A 85 -5.33 -0.69 10.33
C TYR A 85 -5.05 -0.77 8.83
N ARG A 86 -4.10 -1.61 8.40
CA ARG A 86 -3.74 -1.83 6.98
C ARG A 86 -4.92 -2.35 6.18
N GLU A 87 -5.67 -3.27 6.79
CA GLU A 87 -6.83 -3.92 6.17
C GLU A 87 -7.99 -2.93 6.00
N PHE A 88 -8.41 -2.28 7.09
CA PHE A 88 -9.69 -1.58 7.14
C PHE A 88 -9.61 -0.06 6.98
N ILE A 89 -8.45 0.55 7.27
CA ILE A 89 -8.32 2.01 7.33
C ILE A 89 -7.45 2.53 6.19
N GLY A 90 -6.21 2.04 6.07
CA GLY A 90 -5.30 2.49 5.03
C GLY A 90 -3.83 2.33 5.37
N TYR A 91 -3.00 3.19 4.77
CA TYR A 91 -1.55 3.12 4.91
C TYR A 91 -1.07 3.77 6.21
N LEU A 92 -0.07 3.15 6.83
CA LEU A 92 0.73 3.85 7.83
C LEU A 92 1.62 4.87 7.12
N PRO A 93 1.81 6.10 7.65
CA PRO A 93 2.55 7.14 6.90
C PRO A 93 4.01 6.78 6.61
N SER A 94 4.67 6.03 7.51
CA SER A 94 6.03 5.49 7.29
C SER A 94 6.08 4.31 6.33
N GLU A 95 4.92 3.85 5.85
CA GLU A 95 4.76 2.71 4.93
C GLU A 95 4.19 3.18 3.58
N GLU A 96 4.02 4.48 3.40
CA GLU A 96 3.57 5.07 2.14
C GLU A 96 4.78 5.25 1.21
N TYR A 97 4.65 4.82 -0.05
CA TYR A 97 5.72 4.91 -1.06
C TYR A 97 6.94 4.03 -0.80
N GLN A 98 6.72 2.81 -0.28
CA GLN A 98 7.80 1.83 -0.08
C GLN A 98 8.48 1.45 -1.41
N ALA A 99 9.77 1.16 -1.33
CA ALA A 99 10.58 0.66 -2.43
C ALA A 99 11.31 -0.64 -2.01
N GLY A 100 11.63 -1.49 -2.99
CA GLY A 100 12.33 -2.75 -2.78
C GLY A 100 11.50 -3.98 -3.13
N TYR A 101 11.90 -5.13 -2.61
CA TYR A 101 11.23 -6.41 -2.89
C TYR A 101 9.75 -6.39 -2.47
N GLY A 102 8.87 -6.84 -3.35
CA GLY A 102 7.42 -6.83 -3.13
C GLY A 102 6.76 -5.44 -3.18
N CYS A 103 7.51 -4.37 -3.46
CA CYS A 103 6.95 -3.03 -3.58
C CYS A 103 6.68 -2.68 -5.04
N ILE A 104 5.41 -2.46 -5.39
CA ILE A 104 4.96 -2.06 -6.73
C ILE A 104 4.18 -0.76 -6.61
N ASN A 105 4.58 0.28 -7.36
CA ASN A 105 3.96 1.61 -7.32
C ASN A 105 3.80 2.18 -5.90
N GLY A 106 4.81 1.97 -5.05
CA GLY A 106 4.84 2.46 -3.67
C GLY A 106 4.03 1.63 -2.68
N VAL A 107 3.51 0.46 -3.09
CA VAL A 107 2.71 -0.44 -2.27
C VAL A 107 3.44 -1.75 -2.07
N ASN A 108 3.66 -2.12 -0.81
CA ASN A 108 4.12 -3.47 -0.47
C ASN A 108 2.97 -4.46 -0.56
N ILE A 109 2.95 -5.27 -1.63
CA ILE A 109 1.83 -6.16 -1.96
C ILE A 109 1.66 -7.32 -0.97
N PHE A 110 2.67 -7.58 -0.13
CA PHE A 110 2.58 -8.59 0.94
C PHE A 110 1.90 -8.04 2.20
N GLN A 111 1.79 -6.72 2.33
CA GLN A 111 1.20 -6.05 3.49
C GLN A 111 -0.14 -5.39 3.16
N TYR A 112 -0.37 -5.04 1.90
CA TYR A 112 -1.52 -4.25 1.47
C TYR A 112 -2.15 -4.83 0.21
N PHE A 113 -3.44 -5.14 0.27
CA PHE A 113 -4.25 -5.48 -0.89
C PHE A 113 -4.91 -4.22 -1.48
N LYS A 114 -4.18 -3.52 -2.36
CA LYS A 114 -4.61 -2.22 -2.94
C LYS A 114 -4.44 -2.24 -4.47
N PRO A 115 -5.25 -3.05 -5.18
CA PRO A 115 -5.03 -3.41 -6.57
C PRO A 115 -4.96 -2.20 -7.51
N TRP A 116 -5.87 -1.23 -7.36
CA TRP A 116 -5.87 0.00 -8.16
C TRP A 116 -4.53 0.75 -8.12
N ARG A 117 -3.97 0.96 -6.92
CA ARG A 117 -2.67 1.63 -6.77
C ARG A 117 -1.51 0.77 -7.26
N VAL A 118 -1.55 -0.55 -7.02
CA VAL A 118 -0.55 -1.50 -7.53
C VAL A 118 -0.49 -1.47 -9.05
N PHE A 119 -1.64 -1.41 -9.74
CA PHE A 119 -1.70 -1.29 -11.20
C PHE A 119 -1.47 0.14 -11.71
N GLY A 120 -1.40 1.14 -10.83
CA GLY A 120 -1.25 2.55 -11.19
C GLY A 120 -2.48 3.09 -11.93
N LEU A 121 -3.67 2.64 -11.52
CA LEU A 121 -4.95 2.94 -12.14
C LEU A 121 -5.85 3.76 -11.22
N ASP A 122 -6.67 4.61 -11.83
CA ASP A 122 -7.74 5.36 -11.16
C ASP A 122 -9.04 4.52 -11.24
N PRO A 123 -9.65 4.12 -10.10
CA PRO A 123 -10.86 3.31 -10.09
C PRO A 123 -12.05 3.94 -10.83
N GLU A 124 -12.11 5.28 -10.92
CA GLU A 124 -13.24 5.97 -11.55
C GLU A 124 -13.05 6.18 -13.06
N LYS A 125 -11.80 6.09 -13.56
CA LYS A 125 -11.46 6.43 -14.95
C LYS A 125 -10.88 5.28 -15.76
N ALA A 126 -10.36 4.25 -15.11
CA ALA A 126 -9.65 3.17 -15.78
C ALA A 126 -10.61 2.33 -16.63
N THR A 127 -10.28 2.20 -17.92
CA THR A 127 -11.01 1.35 -18.86
C THR A 127 -10.62 -0.11 -18.70
N GLN A 128 -11.40 -1.03 -19.28
CA GLN A 128 -11.03 -2.45 -19.33
C GLN A 128 -9.71 -2.68 -20.08
N GLN A 129 -9.37 -1.83 -21.05
CA GLN A 129 -8.09 -1.91 -21.75
C GLN A 129 -6.94 -1.48 -20.84
N ASP A 130 -7.11 -0.40 -20.07
CA ASP A 130 -6.09 0.05 -19.10
C ASP A 130 -5.77 -1.03 -18.07
N LYS A 131 -6.79 -1.73 -17.57
CA LYS A 131 -6.64 -2.87 -16.65
C LYS A 131 -5.81 -3.99 -17.29
N LYS A 132 -6.14 -4.38 -18.52
CA LYS A 132 -5.40 -5.42 -19.27
C LYS A 132 -3.95 -5.01 -19.52
N ASP A 133 -3.73 -3.77 -19.92
CA ASP A 133 -2.39 -3.26 -20.22
C ASP A 133 -1.54 -3.17 -18.96
N ALA A 134 -2.11 -2.71 -17.84
CA ALA A 134 -1.43 -2.67 -16.56
C ALA A 134 -1.05 -4.07 -16.06
N TYR A 135 -1.99 -5.01 -16.14
CA TYR A 135 -1.73 -6.40 -15.83
C TYR A 135 -0.63 -6.99 -16.71
N TYR A 136 -0.74 -6.85 -18.03
CA TYR A 136 0.26 -7.37 -18.97
C TYR A 136 1.68 -6.84 -18.67
N ARG A 137 1.82 -5.55 -18.36
CA ARG A 137 3.11 -4.95 -17.98
C ARG A 137 3.70 -5.62 -16.74
N LEU A 138 2.91 -5.76 -15.66
CA LEU A 138 3.39 -6.38 -14.42
C LEU A 138 3.65 -7.87 -14.59
N SER A 139 2.77 -8.59 -15.29
CA SER A 139 2.95 -10.01 -15.61
C SER A 139 4.25 -10.25 -16.36
N LYS A 140 4.60 -9.43 -17.36
CA LYS A 140 5.85 -9.58 -18.10
C LYS A 140 7.10 -9.41 -17.23
N ILE A 141 7.03 -8.53 -16.23
CA ILE A 141 8.13 -8.29 -15.29
C ILE A 141 8.25 -9.47 -14.33
N TYR A 142 7.16 -9.87 -13.68
CA TYR A 142 7.21 -10.82 -12.56
C TYR A 142 6.90 -12.27 -12.94
N HIS A 143 6.67 -12.58 -14.23
CA HIS A 143 6.40 -13.95 -14.67
C HIS A 143 7.50 -14.92 -14.17
N PRO A 144 7.16 -16.10 -13.63
CA PRO A 144 8.15 -17.05 -13.10
C PRO A 144 9.26 -17.43 -14.08
N ASP A 145 8.97 -17.45 -15.38
CA ASP A 145 9.95 -17.77 -16.43
C ASP A 145 10.95 -16.64 -16.72
N ASN A 146 10.72 -15.44 -16.20
CA ASN A 146 11.65 -14.32 -16.36
C ASN A 146 12.87 -14.54 -15.44
N LYS A 147 14.04 -14.80 -16.05
CA LYS A 147 15.26 -15.15 -15.32
C LYS A 147 15.84 -14.03 -14.46
N GLU A 148 15.47 -12.77 -14.70
CA GLU A 148 16.03 -11.62 -13.99
C GLU A 148 15.10 -11.11 -12.89
N THR A 149 13.79 -11.10 -13.15
CA THR A 149 12.80 -10.42 -12.30
C THR A 149 11.58 -11.29 -11.95
N GLY A 150 11.58 -12.55 -12.41
CA GLY A 150 10.49 -13.49 -12.17
C GLY A 150 10.37 -13.87 -10.70
N ASP A 151 9.13 -13.83 -10.20
CA ASP A 151 8.79 -14.21 -8.84
C ASP A 151 7.36 -14.74 -8.81
N GLY A 152 7.21 -16.05 -8.63
CA GLY A 152 5.89 -16.70 -8.63
C GLY A 152 4.96 -16.20 -7.53
N ARG A 153 5.50 -15.84 -6.36
CA ARG A 153 4.67 -15.35 -5.25
C ARG A 153 4.12 -13.95 -5.56
N ILE A 154 4.95 -13.08 -6.15
CA ILE A 154 4.51 -11.76 -6.60
C ILE A 154 3.50 -11.91 -7.76
N PHE A 155 3.78 -12.81 -8.69
CA PHE A 155 2.91 -13.09 -9.83
C PHE A 155 1.51 -13.56 -9.39
N ASP A 156 1.42 -14.49 -8.45
CA ASP A 156 0.15 -14.98 -7.91
C ASP A 156 -0.67 -13.85 -7.24
N LEU A 157 0.00 -12.96 -6.50
CA LEU A 157 -0.66 -11.80 -5.90
C LEU A 157 -1.17 -10.82 -6.97
N ILE A 158 -0.41 -10.59 -8.04
CA ILE A 158 -0.85 -9.76 -9.17
C ILE A 158 -2.08 -10.38 -9.84
N ASN A 159 -2.12 -11.71 -10.02
CA ASN A 159 -3.29 -12.41 -10.58
C ASN A 159 -4.53 -12.21 -9.72
N ASN A 160 -4.40 -12.40 -8.40
CA ASN A 160 -5.50 -12.20 -7.45
C ASN A 160 -5.99 -10.75 -7.44
N MET A 161 -5.06 -9.79 -7.47
CA MET A 161 -5.39 -8.36 -7.55
C MET A 161 -6.09 -8.02 -8.87
N TYR A 162 -5.63 -8.57 -9.99
CA TYR A 162 -6.26 -8.35 -11.30
C TYR A 162 -7.68 -8.91 -11.33
N ALA A 163 -7.89 -10.12 -10.79
CA ALA A 163 -9.22 -10.71 -10.65
C ALA A 163 -10.15 -9.77 -9.85
N SER A 164 -9.67 -9.18 -8.75
CA SER A 164 -10.50 -8.29 -7.92
C SER A 164 -10.99 -7.01 -8.61
N ILE A 165 -10.22 -6.44 -9.56
CA ILE A 165 -10.61 -5.22 -10.29
C ILE A 165 -11.31 -5.51 -11.62
N THR A 166 -11.42 -6.78 -12.00
CA THR A 166 -12.10 -7.25 -13.21
C THR A 166 -13.36 -8.06 -12.92
N ALA A 167 -13.55 -8.53 -11.67
CA ALA A 167 -14.74 -9.23 -11.21
C ALA A 167 -16.02 -8.36 -11.21
N GLU A 168 -15.90 -7.07 -11.48
CA GLU A 168 -17.02 -6.17 -11.75
C GLU A 168 -17.11 -5.83 -13.26
N ALA A 169 -17.99 -6.56 -13.95
CA ALA A 169 -18.72 -6.15 -15.15
C ALA A 169 -20.01 -6.96 -15.26
#